data_AF-A0A1C0U5P0-F1
#
_entry.id   AF-A0A1C0U5P0-F1
#
_cell.length_a   1.000
_cell.length_b   1.000
_cell.length_c   1.000
_cell.angle_alpha   90.00
_cell.angle_beta   90.00
_cell.angle_gamma   90.00
#
_symmetry.space_group_name_H-M   'P 1'
#
loop_
_entity.id
_entity.type
_entity.pdbx_description
1 polymer ?
#
loop_
_entity_poly.entity_id
_entity_poly.type
_entity_poly.pdbx_seq_one_letter_code
_entity_poly.pdbx_strand_id
1 'polypeptide(L)'
;MNKVKIVAETLTELREHHRLMGIERQPKQLKTADFDGPVIFSDDTKIATVPPAFFTVQTIQELKRLGGVPDSDYGPAGMASHHPLPEPYSAERLANVTGNHADLCKAFRAYIYGDSALVKDYEDILNAKRFPLKVALYGGDSMTISADKPLIVQSRDNHGEPIVLVYEQITVEPGGQIIYRTNGTVQANTMTMVSALGSDSDPTNITNRGSDGNHGGNGANGTDGQTGSHGNAGQDNKSSCVKAATSGTNGAYGTDGVAGSNGENGGDANDIVLKVAYLTGAVTLESTGGNGGNGGAGGKGGRGGNGGNGGGSTSYCSAGRGGSGGNGGKGNNGGNGGKGGDGGNIYVTYESGTPVFNAKSAGGMGGKGVMRVTVGAEAMVVAVLLVVVMAKLVHRVTMGLPEQQVLGGMCILMENVSNDTRRFHREIM
;
A
#
# COMPACT_ATOMS: atom_id res chain seq x y z
N MET A 1 -23.58 12.22 30.98
CA MET A 1 -22.66 12.83 30.01
C MET A 1 -21.56 13.53 30.79
N ASN A 2 -20.31 13.13 30.61
CA ASN A 2 -19.18 13.89 31.13
C ASN A 2 -19.06 15.17 30.31
N LYS A 3 -19.02 16.31 30.99
CA LYS A 3 -18.85 17.62 30.35
C LYS A 3 -17.50 17.65 29.62
N VAL A 4 -17.48 18.05 28.35
CA VAL A 4 -16.27 18.38 27.59
C VAL A 4 -15.56 19.48 28.38
N LYS A 5 -14.33 19.19 28.83
CA LYS A 5 -13.52 20.18 29.54
C LYS A 5 -13.24 21.34 28.60
N ILE A 6 -13.25 22.56 29.15
CA ILE A 6 -12.78 23.70 28.39
C ILE A 6 -11.26 23.62 28.22
N VAL A 7 -10.74 24.14 27.11
CA VAL A 7 -9.32 24.08 26.74
C VAL A 7 -8.39 24.59 27.85
N ALA A 8 -8.74 25.70 28.52
CA ALA A 8 -7.99 26.21 29.68
C ALA A 8 -7.85 25.20 30.83
N GLU A 9 -8.90 24.42 31.14
CA GLU A 9 -8.86 23.38 32.18
C GLU A 9 -7.94 22.23 31.76
N THR A 10 -8.03 21.78 30.50
CA THR A 10 -7.14 20.74 29.96
C THR A 10 -5.68 21.18 30.03
N LEU A 11 -5.35 22.38 29.56
CA LEU A 11 -3.96 22.86 29.59
C LEU A 11 -3.42 23.02 31.02
N THR A 12 -4.27 23.42 31.97
CA THR A 12 -3.90 23.51 33.39
C THR A 12 -3.60 22.13 33.95
N GLU A 13 -4.50 21.16 33.74
CA GLU A 13 -4.30 19.77 34.15
C GLU A 13 -3.03 19.16 33.56
N LEU A 14 -2.75 19.40 32.27
CA LEU A 14 -1.55 18.88 31.61
C LEU A 14 -0.25 19.50 32.16
N ARG A 15 -0.27 20.78 32.54
CA ARG A 15 0.87 21.43 33.22
C ARG A 15 1.11 20.88 34.61
N GLU A 16 0.04 20.77 35.40
CA GLU A 16 0.13 20.37 36.81
C GLU A 16 0.44 18.88 37.00
N HIS A 17 -0.10 18.01 36.14
CA HIS A 17 -0.05 16.56 36.34
C HIS A 17 0.74 15.80 35.27
N HIS A 18 0.95 16.37 34.08
CA HIS A 18 1.54 15.63 32.95
C HIS A 18 2.84 16.23 32.39
N ARG A 19 3.45 17.20 33.11
CA ARG A 19 4.72 17.83 32.74
C ARG A 19 4.71 18.41 31.31
N LEU A 20 3.64 19.12 30.95
CA LEU A 20 3.55 19.80 29.66
C LEU A 20 4.68 20.84 29.50
N MET A 21 5.47 20.70 28.44
CA MET A 21 6.61 21.57 28.11
C MET A 21 6.52 22.06 26.66
N GLY A 22 6.94 23.31 26.39
CA GLY A 22 7.06 23.85 25.03
C GLY A 22 5.79 24.50 24.47
N ILE A 23 4.68 24.48 25.22
CA ILE A 23 3.41 25.08 24.81
C ILE A 23 3.52 26.60 24.61
N GLU A 24 4.41 27.25 25.35
CA GLU A 24 4.71 28.68 25.24
C GLU A 24 5.37 29.09 23.91
N ARG A 25 5.91 28.12 23.15
CA ARG A 25 6.52 28.35 21.84
C ARG A 25 5.51 28.26 20.70
N GLN A 26 4.28 27.84 21.00
CA GLN A 26 3.24 27.67 20.01
C GLN A 26 2.53 28.99 19.74
N PRO A 27 2.17 29.27 18.48
CA PRO A 27 1.42 30.47 18.15
C PRO A 27 0.05 30.38 18.80
N LYS A 28 -0.33 31.45 19.52
CA LYS A 28 -1.68 31.56 20.07
C LYS A 28 -2.76 31.59 18.98
N GLN A 29 -2.43 32.15 17.82
CA GLN A 29 -3.31 32.19 16.67
C GLN A 29 -2.55 31.62 15.48
N LEU A 30 -3.13 30.62 14.81
CA LEU A 30 -2.53 29.99 13.64
C LEU A 30 -3.49 30.07 12.47
N LYS A 31 -3.03 30.61 11.34
CA LYS A 31 -3.74 30.53 10.06
C LYS A 31 -2.90 29.77 9.06
N THR A 32 -3.44 28.72 8.45
CA THR A 32 -2.66 27.90 7.51
C THR A 32 -2.28 28.66 6.23
N ALA A 33 -3.04 29.69 5.86
CA ALA A 33 -2.73 30.59 4.75
C ALA A 33 -1.42 31.40 4.94
N ASP A 34 -0.93 31.54 6.17
CA ASP A 34 0.30 32.29 6.46
C ASP A 34 1.56 31.49 6.11
N PHE A 35 1.41 30.25 5.62
CA PHE A 35 2.50 29.35 5.26
C PHE A 35 2.54 29.06 3.75
N ASP A 36 3.76 28.89 3.22
CA ASP A 36 3.98 28.64 1.78
C ASP A 36 3.43 27.29 1.31
N GLY A 37 3.25 26.34 2.22
CA GLY A 37 2.76 24.98 1.94
C GLY A 37 1.75 24.49 2.97
N PRO A 38 1.46 23.18 3.00
CA PRO A 38 0.66 22.60 4.05
C PRO A 38 1.30 22.82 5.43
N VAL A 39 0.48 23.03 6.45
CA VAL A 39 0.95 23.07 7.84
C VAL A 39 1.02 21.64 8.35
N ILE A 40 2.19 21.23 8.84
CA ILE A 40 2.43 19.89 9.35
C ILE A 40 2.54 19.94 10.87
N PHE A 41 1.63 19.25 11.55
CA PHE A 41 1.74 18.94 12.97
C PHE A 41 2.28 17.52 13.13
N SER A 42 3.45 17.43 13.75
CA SER A 42 4.17 16.17 13.95
C SER A 42 4.77 16.05 15.34
N ASP A 43 4.96 14.82 15.79
CA ASP A 43 5.81 14.48 16.93
C ASP A 43 7.32 14.58 16.59
N ASP A 44 7.68 14.57 15.30
CA ASP A 44 9.04 14.81 14.82
C ASP A 44 9.27 16.30 14.48
N THR A 45 10.06 16.96 15.31
CA THR A 45 10.47 18.37 15.14
C THR A 45 11.14 18.69 13.80
N LYS A 46 11.67 17.70 13.07
CA LYS A 46 12.32 17.91 11.78
C LYS A 46 11.35 18.14 10.63
N ILE A 47 10.11 17.66 10.78
CA ILE A 47 9.07 17.79 9.74
C ILE A 47 7.90 18.67 10.19
N ALA A 48 7.81 18.98 11.49
CA ALA A 48 6.78 19.87 12.02
C ALA A 48 6.99 21.32 11.53
N THR A 49 5.93 21.94 11.02
CA THR A 49 5.93 23.35 10.60
C THR A 49 6.02 24.31 11.79
N VAL A 50 5.43 23.91 12.91
CA VAL A 50 5.48 24.63 14.19
C VAL A 50 6.08 23.68 15.24
N PRO A 51 6.91 24.16 16.18
CA PRO A 51 7.46 23.29 17.21
C PRO A 51 6.37 22.62 18.07
N PRO A 52 6.35 21.27 18.20
CA PRO A 52 5.45 20.58 19.11
C PRO A 52 5.77 20.90 20.58
N ALA A 53 4.71 20.98 21.38
CA ALA A 53 4.80 20.83 22.82
C ALA A 53 4.70 19.33 23.15
N PHE A 54 5.18 18.93 24.32
CA PHE A 54 5.10 17.54 24.75
C PHE A 54 4.65 17.42 26.19
N PHE A 55 3.88 16.39 26.47
CA PHE A 55 3.58 15.93 27.82
C PHE A 55 3.78 14.41 27.90
N THR A 56 3.77 13.87 29.11
CA THR A 56 3.95 12.43 29.33
C THR A 56 2.77 11.85 30.10
N VAL A 57 2.28 10.72 29.61
CA VAL A 57 1.22 9.93 30.21
C VAL A 57 1.84 8.69 30.84
N GLN A 58 1.46 8.36 32.07
CA GLN A 58 2.09 7.26 32.82
C GLN A 58 1.39 5.93 32.62
N THR A 59 0.11 5.94 32.23
CA THR A 59 -0.70 4.73 32.11
C THR A 59 -1.71 4.80 30.95
N ILE A 60 -2.17 3.64 30.49
CA ILE A 60 -3.19 3.52 29.45
C ILE A 60 -4.55 4.10 29.89
N GLN A 61 -4.84 4.00 31.19
CA GLN A 61 -6.01 4.59 31.83
C GLN A 61 -6.00 6.12 31.68
N GLU A 62 -4.86 6.75 31.99
CA GLU A 62 -4.70 8.19 31.81
C GLU A 62 -4.81 8.59 30.34
N LEU A 63 -4.23 7.81 29.43
CA LEU A 63 -4.30 8.10 28.00
C LEU A 63 -5.75 8.03 27.49
N LYS A 64 -6.50 7.00 27.88
CA LYS A 64 -7.93 6.88 27.55
C LYS A 64 -8.74 8.06 28.10
N ARG A 65 -8.50 8.44 29.37
CA ARG A 65 -9.19 9.54 30.03
C ARG A 65 -8.96 10.89 29.33
N LEU A 66 -7.72 11.16 28.92
CA LEU A 66 -7.35 12.40 28.25
C LEU A 66 -7.81 12.40 26.78
N GLY A 67 -7.39 11.42 25.99
CA GLY A 67 -7.52 11.42 24.53
C GLY A 67 -8.50 10.40 23.94
N GLY A 68 -8.78 9.31 24.67
CA GLY A 68 -9.60 8.20 24.18
C GLY A 68 -11.11 8.40 24.27
N VAL A 69 -11.84 7.34 23.94
CA VAL A 69 -13.31 7.27 24.02
C VAL A 69 -13.72 6.71 25.39
N PRO A 70 -14.59 7.40 26.14
CA PRO A 70 -15.09 6.91 27.43
C PRO A 70 -15.88 5.59 27.31
N ASP A 71 -15.75 4.69 28.28
CA ASP A 71 -16.53 3.44 28.31
C ASP A 71 -18.03 3.70 28.48
N SER A 72 -18.42 4.85 29.05
CA SER A 72 -19.83 5.28 29.16
C SER A 72 -20.51 5.47 27.81
N ASP A 73 -19.74 5.60 26.74
CA ASP A 73 -20.25 5.78 25.38
C ASP A 73 -20.55 4.42 24.72
N TYR A 74 -20.27 3.31 25.41
CA TYR A 74 -20.54 1.94 24.98
C TYR A 74 -21.69 1.31 25.78
N GLY A 75 -22.35 0.31 25.17
CA GLY A 75 -23.41 -0.48 25.81
C GLY A 75 -24.81 -0.20 25.25
N PRO A 76 -25.89 -0.57 25.98
CA PRO A 76 -27.25 -0.64 25.43
C PRO A 76 -27.81 0.68 24.86
N ALA A 77 -27.35 1.82 25.38
CA ALA A 77 -27.76 3.16 24.93
C ALA A 77 -26.65 3.90 24.16
N GLY A 78 -25.51 3.23 23.94
CA GLY A 78 -24.33 3.79 23.30
C GLY A 78 -23.93 3.00 22.06
N MET A 79 -22.65 3.06 21.72
CA MET A 79 -22.06 2.29 20.64
C MET A 79 -21.95 0.81 21.02
N ALA A 80 -22.15 -0.05 20.02
CA ALA A 80 -21.72 -1.44 20.12
C ALA A 80 -20.18 -1.52 20.06
N SER A 81 -19.61 -2.55 20.68
CA SER A 81 -18.17 -2.83 20.50
C SER A 81 -17.90 -3.19 19.04
N HIS A 82 -16.91 -2.52 18.44
CA HIS A 82 -16.60 -2.61 17.01
C HIS A 82 -15.11 -2.74 16.72
N HIS A 83 -14.26 -2.74 17.75
CA HIS A 83 -12.83 -3.01 17.57
C HIS A 83 -12.57 -4.53 17.59
N PRO A 84 -11.70 -5.02 16.71
CA PRO A 84 -11.21 -6.40 16.82
C PRO A 84 -10.59 -6.64 18.19
N LEU A 85 -11.11 -7.64 18.91
CA LEU A 85 -10.57 -8.03 20.20
C LEU A 85 -9.32 -8.91 20.01
N PRO A 86 -8.34 -8.82 20.93
CA PRO A 86 -7.22 -9.75 20.96
C PRO A 86 -7.70 -11.16 21.30
N GLU A 87 -6.85 -12.15 21.02
CA GLU A 87 -7.02 -13.48 21.63
C GLU A 87 -7.10 -13.38 23.16
N PRO A 88 -7.72 -14.34 23.87
CA PRO A 88 -7.75 -14.33 25.33
C PRO A 88 -6.36 -14.16 25.97
N TYR A 89 -6.32 -13.48 27.10
CA TYR A 89 -5.06 -13.18 27.79
C TYR A 89 -4.34 -14.45 28.25
N SER A 90 -3.02 -14.51 28.04
CA SER A 90 -2.12 -15.51 28.62
C SER A 90 -0.74 -14.89 28.82
N ALA A 91 -0.27 -14.89 30.06
CA ALA A 91 1.04 -14.32 30.41
C ALA A 91 2.19 -15.06 29.73
N GLU A 92 2.10 -16.39 29.63
CA GLU A 92 3.11 -17.25 28.99
C GLU A 92 3.21 -16.92 27.50
N ARG A 93 2.06 -16.76 26.83
CA ARG A 93 2.00 -16.41 25.41
C ARG A 93 2.60 -15.02 25.18
N LEU A 94 2.18 -14.04 25.97
CA LEU A 94 2.58 -12.64 25.79
C LEU A 94 3.99 -12.32 26.27
N ALA A 95 4.67 -13.24 26.98
CA ALA A 95 6.08 -13.10 27.32
C ALA A 95 6.97 -12.95 26.07
N ASN A 96 6.60 -13.57 24.94
CA ASN A 96 7.23 -13.37 23.64
C ASN A 96 6.50 -12.27 22.85
N VAL A 97 6.81 -11.00 23.16
CA VAL A 97 6.17 -9.80 22.57
C VAL A 97 6.31 -9.77 21.04
N THR A 98 7.44 -10.19 20.48
CA THR A 98 7.67 -10.24 19.03
C THR A 98 6.70 -11.18 18.32
N GLY A 99 6.26 -12.26 18.98
CA GLY A 99 5.28 -13.21 18.42
C GLY A 99 3.83 -12.75 18.54
N ASN A 100 3.51 -11.83 19.46
CA ASN A 100 2.13 -11.46 19.80
C ASN A 100 1.88 -9.94 19.72
N HIS A 101 2.70 -9.23 18.94
CA HIS A 101 2.58 -7.78 18.75
C HIS A 101 1.19 -7.36 18.28
N ALA A 102 0.57 -8.17 17.41
CA ALA A 102 -0.78 -7.92 16.89
C ALA A 102 -1.83 -7.85 18.00
N ASP A 103 -1.80 -8.75 18.98
CA ASP A 103 -2.79 -8.75 20.07
C ASP A 103 -2.57 -7.61 21.04
N LEU A 104 -1.32 -7.23 21.32
CA LEU A 104 -1.05 -6.01 22.10
C LEU A 104 -1.55 -4.76 21.38
N CYS A 105 -1.48 -4.71 20.04
CA CYS A 105 -2.03 -3.59 19.27
C CYS A 105 -3.56 -3.59 19.28
N LYS A 106 -4.21 -4.75 19.12
CA LYS A 106 -5.67 -4.89 19.24
C LYS A 106 -6.15 -4.50 20.64
N ALA A 107 -5.49 -5.01 21.68
CA ALA A 107 -5.81 -4.68 23.06
C ALA A 107 -5.64 -3.18 23.35
N PHE A 108 -4.52 -2.58 22.93
CA PHE A 108 -4.29 -1.14 23.10
C PHE A 108 -5.36 -0.31 22.40
N ARG A 109 -5.67 -0.63 21.13
CA ARG A 109 -6.71 0.06 20.34
C ARG A 109 -8.09 -0.08 20.98
N ALA A 110 -8.49 -1.30 21.34
CA ALA A 110 -9.77 -1.58 22.01
C ALA A 110 -9.85 -0.91 23.39
N TYR A 111 -8.74 -0.80 24.11
CA TYR A 111 -8.72 -0.13 25.42
C TYR A 111 -8.94 1.38 25.26
N ILE A 112 -8.21 2.04 24.36
CA ILE A 112 -8.26 3.50 24.18
C ILE A 112 -9.55 3.96 23.51
N TYR A 113 -10.00 3.25 22.47
CA TYR A 113 -11.11 3.69 21.63
C TYR A 113 -12.38 2.88 21.82
N GLY A 114 -12.31 1.67 22.39
CA GLY A 114 -13.44 0.77 22.65
C GLY A 114 -13.90 0.71 24.12
N ASP A 115 -14.71 -0.30 24.43
CA ASP A 115 -15.04 -0.68 25.81
C ASP A 115 -13.83 -1.36 26.47
N SER A 116 -13.16 -0.63 27.37
CA SER A 116 -11.92 -1.09 28.00
C SER A 116 -12.13 -2.30 28.91
N ALA A 117 -13.35 -2.55 29.38
CA ALA A 117 -13.66 -3.72 30.20
C ALA A 117 -13.42 -5.04 29.44
N LEU A 118 -13.56 -5.05 28.11
CA LEU A 118 -13.37 -6.23 27.26
C LEU A 118 -11.90 -6.67 27.16
N VAL A 119 -10.96 -5.78 27.50
CA VAL A 119 -9.52 -6.02 27.41
C VAL A 119 -8.81 -5.67 28.72
N LYS A 120 -9.54 -5.67 29.83
CA LYS A 120 -9.03 -5.29 31.15
C LYS A 120 -7.82 -6.14 31.57
N ASP A 121 -7.82 -7.42 31.25
CA ASP A 121 -6.73 -8.36 31.59
C ASP A 121 -5.40 -8.02 30.89
N TYR A 122 -5.41 -7.18 29.85
CA TYR A 122 -4.20 -6.71 29.17
C TYR A 122 -3.59 -5.44 29.80
N GLU A 123 -4.24 -4.82 30.76
CA GLU A 123 -3.86 -3.50 31.30
C GLU A 123 -2.42 -3.47 31.83
N ASP A 124 -2.04 -4.45 32.65
CA ASP A 124 -0.72 -4.49 33.29
C ASP A 124 0.41 -4.61 32.26
N ILE A 125 0.24 -5.48 31.26
CA ILE A 125 1.27 -5.67 30.22
C ILE A 125 1.32 -4.47 29.26
N LEU A 126 0.19 -3.83 28.97
CA LEU A 126 0.17 -2.61 28.17
C LEU A 126 0.90 -1.47 28.89
N ASN A 127 0.62 -1.27 30.17
CA ASN A 127 1.32 -0.30 31.01
C ASN A 127 2.82 -0.59 31.09
N ALA A 128 3.22 -1.84 31.35
CA ALA A 128 4.63 -2.21 31.46
C ALA A 128 5.43 -2.09 30.14
N LYS A 129 4.76 -2.22 28.97
CA LYS A 129 5.44 -2.26 27.66
C LYS A 129 5.35 -0.97 26.86
N ARG A 130 4.34 -0.13 27.09
CA ARG A 130 4.07 1.06 26.26
C ARG A 130 4.18 2.37 27.02
N PHE A 131 4.24 2.33 28.36
CA PHE A 131 4.27 3.53 29.19
C PHE A 131 5.57 3.61 30.02
N PRO A 132 6.05 4.82 30.36
CA PRO A 132 5.45 6.14 30.07
C PRO A 132 5.47 6.49 28.57
N LEU A 133 4.38 7.08 28.09
CA LEU A 133 4.20 7.46 26.69
C LEU A 133 4.31 8.99 26.55
N LYS A 134 5.16 9.45 25.64
CA LYS A 134 5.22 10.87 25.27
C LYS A 134 4.13 11.16 24.23
N VAL A 135 3.51 12.33 24.35
CA VAL A 135 2.41 12.78 23.47
C VAL A 135 2.75 14.16 22.95
N ALA A 136 2.65 14.35 21.63
CA ALA A 136 2.82 15.64 21.01
C ALA A 136 1.52 16.44 21.15
N LEU A 137 1.64 17.71 21.55
CA LEU A 137 0.51 18.61 21.72
C LEU A 137 0.71 19.85 20.86
N TYR A 138 -0.38 20.29 20.23
CA TYR A 138 -0.52 21.57 19.55
C TYR A 138 -1.72 22.30 20.12
N GLY A 139 -1.54 23.50 20.65
CA GLY A 139 -2.62 24.26 21.26
C GLY A 139 -2.41 25.76 21.24
N GLY A 140 -3.53 26.47 21.35
CA GLY A 140 -3.58 27.92 21.24
C GLY A 140 -5.01 28.45 21.42
N ASP A 141 -5.17 29.75 21.19
CA ASP A 141 -6.44 30.43 21.29
C ASP A 141 -7.28 30.17 20.02
N SER A 142 -6.72 30.35 18.83
CA SER A 142 -7.47 30.11 17.59
C SER A 142 -6.66 29.47 16.48
N MET A 143 -7.34 28.67 15.67
CA MET A 143 -6.82 28.06 14.47
C MET A 143 -7.79 28.28 13.31
N THR A 144 -7.26 28.72 12.16
CA THR A 144 -8.01 28.85 10.91
C THR A 144 -7.34 28.02 9.82
N ILE A 145 -8.08 27.06 9.27
CA ILE A 145 -7.63 26.18 8.19
C ILE A 145 -8.24 26.68 6.89
N SER A 146 -7.39 27.20 6.00
CA SER A 146 -7.75 27.78 4.71
C SER A 146 -7.71 26.76 3.57
N ALA A 147 -8.43 27.05 2.48
CA ALA A 147 -8.35 26.30 1.23
C ALA A 147 -6.91 26.19 0.71
N ASP A 148 -6.60 25.08 0.03
CA ASP A 148 -5.31 24.78 -0.59
C ASP A 148 -4.09 24.74 0.38
N LYS A 149 -4.33 24.95 1.67
CA LYS A 149 -3.34 24.98 2.74
C LYS A 149 -3.80 24.06 3.87
N PRO A 150 -3.85 22.74 3.63
CA PRO A 150 -4.38 21.81 4.60
C PRO A 150 -3.49 21.75 5.85
N LEU A 151 -4.13 21.44 6.97
CA LEU A 151 -3.44 20.99 8.17
C LEU A 151 -3.23 19.49 8.07
N ILE A 152 -1.98 19.03 8.11
CA ILE A 152 -1.62 17.61 8.07
C ILE A 152 -1.09 17.20 9.44
N VAL A 153 -1.78 16.26 10.09
CA VAL A 153 -1.36 15.67 11.37
C VAL A 153 -0.74 14.30 11.09
N GLN A 154 0.58 14.20 11.21
CA GLN A 154 1.31 12.99 10.83
C GLN A 154 2.56 12.75 11.69
N SER A 155 2.94 11.50 11.83
CA SER A 155 4.29 11.14 12.27
C SER A 155 5.14 10.76 11.06
N ARG A 156 6.46 10.95 11.15
CA ARG A 156 7.39 10.63 10.06
C ARG A 156 7.28 9.16 9.62
N ASP A 157 7.11 8.27 10.59
CA ASP A 157 7.17 6.83 10.35
C ASP A 157 5.77 6.18 10.32
N ASN A 158 4.69 6.99 10.28
CA ASN A 158 3.27 6.58 10.32
C ASN A 158 2.85 5.68 11.51
N HIS A 159 3.75 5.43 12.45
CA HIS A 159 3.57 4.66 13.69
C HIS A 159 3.93 5.49 14.94
N GLY A 160 3.93 6.81 14.82
CA GLY A 160 4.39 7.71 15.86
C GLY A 160 3.48 7.81 17.06
N GLU A 161 3.93 8.64 17.99
CA GLU A 161 3.20 8.96 19.21
C GLU A 161 1.87 9.67 18.88
N PRO A 162 0.85 9.60 19.76
CA PRO A 162 -0.38 10.34 19.58
C PRO A 162 -0.12 11.84 19.44
N ILE A 163 -0.84 12.50 18.54
CA ILE A 163 -0.79 13.95 18.36
C ILE A 163 -2.13 14.55 18.76
N VAL A 164 -2.10 15.47 19.72
CA VAL A 164 -3.29 16.10 20.30
C VAL A 164 -3.35 17.57 19.92
N LEU A 165 -4.52 18.02 19.48
CA LEU A 165 -4.83 19.42 19.20
C LEU A 165 -5.74 19.95 20.31
N VAL A 166 -5.39 21.08 20.93
CA VAL A 166 -6.16 21.69 22.03
C VAL A 166 -6.31 23.19 21.78
N TYR A 167 -7.43 23.62 21.22
CA TYR A 167 -7.66 25.01 20.80
C TYR A 167 -8.98 25.58 21.31
N GLU A 168 -9.02 26.82 21.77
CA GLU A 168 -10.30 27.46 22.14
C GLU A 168 -11.24 27.51 20.93
N GLN A 169 -10.73 27.94 19.76
CA GLN A 169 -11.50 27.97 18.52
C GLN A 169 -10.75 27.31 17.36
N ILE A 170 -11.46 26.46 16.62
CA ILE A 170 -11.03 25.94 15.32
C ILE A 170 -12.05 26.34 14.25
N THR A 171 -11.59 27.00 13.20
CA THR A 171 -12.39 27.37 12.03
C THR A 171 -11.82 26.70 10.80
N VAL A 172 -12.62 25.89 10.13
CA VAL A 172 -12.29 25.35 8.81
C VAL A 172 -13.01 26.22 7.78
N GLU A 173 -12.27 27.04 7.05
CA GLU A 173 -12.81 27.86 5.96
C GLU A 173 -13.30 26.96 4.81
N PRO A 174 -14.11 27.47 3.86
CA PRO A 174 -14.52 26.68 2.70
C PRO A 174 -13.30 26.12 1.96
N GLY A 175 -13.30 24.82 1.69
CA GLY A 175 -12.16 24.12 1.07
C GLY A 175 -11.00 23.79 2.01
N GLY A 176 -11.02 24.25 3.26
CA GLY A 176 -10.02 23.90 4.28
C GLY A 176 -10.12 22.43 4.70
N GLN A 177 -8.97 21.81 4.94
CA GLN A 177 -8.90 20.38 5.29
C GLN A 177 -7.96 20.11 6.46
N ILE A 178 -8.38 19.22 7.34
CA ILE A 178 -7.56 18.59 8.38
C ILE A 178 -7.35 17.13 8.00
N ILE A 179 -6.10 16.74 7.75
CA ILE A 179 -5.73 15.42 7.25
C ILE A 179 -4.89 14.71 8.31
N TYR A 180 -5.45 13.69 8.93
CA TYR A 180 -4.77 12.80 9.85
C TYR A 180 -4.16 11.60 9.13
N ARG A 181 -2.92 11.29 9.50
CA ARG A 181 -2.17 10.08 9.08
C ARG A 181 -1.60 9.32 10.26
N THR A 182 -1.96 9.72 11.48
CA THR A 182 -1.57 9.11 12.75
C THR A 182 -2.75 9.19 13.72
N ASN A 183 -2.65 8.51 14.86
CA ASN A 183 -3.62 8.61 15.94
C ASN A 183 -3.62 10.00 16.55
N GLY A 184 -4.80 10.52 16.88
CA GLY A 184 -4.87 11.81 17.53
C GLY A 184 -6.22 12.18 18.10
N THR A 185 -6.19 13.24 18.90
CA THR A 185 -7.37 13.81 19.53
C THR A 185 -7.44 15.30 19.20
N VAL A 186 -8.61 15.78 18.82
CA VAL A 186 -8.94 17.21 18.78
C VAL A 186 -9.80 17.52 19.99
N GLN A 187 -9.41 18.52 20.76
CA GLN A 187 -10.23 19.13 21.79
C GLN A 187 -10.40 20.61 21.48
N ALA A 188 -11.65 21.07 21.40
CA ALA A 188 -11.94 22.48 21.19
C ALA A 188 -13.18 22.98 21.93
N ASN A 189 -13.20 24.26 22.29
CA ASN A 189 -14.41 24.88 22.84
C ASN A 189 -15.40 25.18 21.71
N THR A 190 -14.91 25.70 20.59
CA THR A 190 -15.71 25.94 19.39
C THR A 190 -15.04 25.36 18.16
N MET A 191 -15.79 24.60 17.37
CA MET A 191 -15.37 24.19 16.04
C MET A 191 -16.44 24.60 15.02
N THR A 192 -16.03 25.37 14.01
CA THR A 192 -16.92 25.88 12.96
C THR A 192 -16.44 25.41 11.61
N MET A 193 -17.29 24.64 10.93
CA MET A 193 -17.10 24.27 9.53
C MET A 193 -17.82 25.31 8.65
N VAL A 194 -17.06 26.19 8.01
CA VAL A 194 -17.63 27.18 7.11
C VAL A 194 -17.81 26.54 5.74
N SER A 195 -19.06 26.27 5.37
CA SER A 195 -19.38 25.71 4.07
C SER A 195 -19.47 26.81 3.01
N ALA A 196 -18.93 26.57 1.81
CA ALA A 196 -19.41 27.27 0.64
C ALA A 196 -20.81 26.72 0.32
N LEU A 197 -21.78 27.60 0.10
CA LEU A 197 -23.09 27.15 -0.36
C LEU A 197 -22.94 26.54 -1.77
N GLY A 198 -23.10 25.22 -1.90
CA GLY A 198 -23.62 24.61 -3.13
C GLY A 198 -22.67 23.86 -4.05
N SER A 199 -21.76 23.00 -3.57
CA SER A 199 -21.15 22.01 -4.46
C SER A 199 -20.97 20.63 -3.80
N ASP A 200 -21.44 19.57 -4.47
CA ASP A 200 -21.13 18.15 -4.15
C ASP A 200 -19.63 17.83 -4.34
N SER A 201 -18.82 18.82 -4.77
CA SER A 201 -17.38 18.74 -4.98
C SER A 201 -16.56 19.39 -3.86
N ASP A 202 -17.19 19.87 -2.79
CA ASP A 202 -16.45 20.44 -1.66
C ASP A 202 -15.55 19.36 -1.05
N PRO A 203 -14.24 19.63 -0.91
CA PRO A 203 -13.30 18.65 -0.41
C PRO A 203 -13.64 18.31 1.05
N THR A 204 -13.43 17.04 1.43
CA THR A 204 -13.71 16.60 2.79
C THR A 204 -12.90 17.41 3.80
N ASN A 205 -13.59 17.95 4.82
CA ASN A 205 -13.00 18.84 5.82
C ASN A 205 -12.10 18.08 6.80
N ILE A 206 -12.45 16.84 7.16
CA ILE A 206 -11.62 16.00 8.02
C ILE A 206 -11.41 14.64 7.36
N THR A 207 -10.15 14.31 7.08
CA THR A 207 -9.76 13.04 6.47
C THR A 207 -8.82 12.28 7.39
N ASN A 208 -9.04 10.98 7.53
CA ASN A 208 -8.17 10.02 8.19
C ASN A 208 -7.63 9.05 7.14
N ARG A 209 -6.30 8.97 6.98
CA ARG A 209 -5.70 8.21 5.89
C ARG A 209 -4.58 7.30 6.34
N GLY A 210 -4.68 6.03 5.97
CA GLY A 210 -3.59 5.06 6.09
C GLY A 210 -2.45 5.31 5.09
N SER A 211 -1.26 4.78 5.37
CA SER A 211 -0.09 4.95 4.51
C SER A 211 -0.17 4.09 3.25
N ASP A 212 0.18 4.65 2.09
CA ASP A 212 0.30 3.85 0.88
C ASP A 212 1.50 2.89 0.96
N GLY A 213 1.37 1.68 0.44
CA GLY A 213 2.42 0.67 0.39
C GLY A 213 3.42 0.92 -0.76
N ASN A 214 4.70 0.64 -0.52
CA ASN A 214 5.73 0.81 -1.53
C ASN A 214 5.59 -0.20 -2.69
N HIS A 215 5.97 0.22 -3.88
CA HIS A 215 6.00 -0.67 -5.04
C HIS A 215 7.17 -1.65 -4.96
N GLY A 216 6.95 -2.85 -5.47
CA GLY A 216 7.99 -3.86 -5.63
C GLY A 216 9.02 -3.47 -6.68
N GLY A 217 10.28 -3.84 -6.45
CA GLY A 217 11.37 -3.68 -7.39
C GLY A 217 11.28 -4.68 -8.55
N ASN A 218 11.68 -4.23 -9.73
CA ASN A 218 11.75 -5.10 -10.91
C ASN A 218 12.90 -6.10 -10.79
N GLY A 219 12.68 -7.31 -11.27
CA GLY A 219 13.70 -8.33 -11.40
C GLY A 219 14.71 -7.98 -12.49
N ALA A 220 15.99 -8.25 -12.22
CA ALA A 220 17.06 -8.06 -13.20
C ALA A 220 16.92 -9.06 -14.36
N ASN A 221 17.26 -8.62 -15.57
CA ASN A 221 17.32 -9.53 -16.72
C ASN A 221 18.54 -10.46 -16.59
N GLY A 222 18.41 -11.66 -17.11
CA GLY A 222 19.52 -12.57 -17.30
C GLY A 222 20.48 -12.06 -18.37
N THR A 223 21.74 -12.48 -18.26
CA THR A 223 22.79 -12.15 -19.22
C THR A 223 22.77 -13.13 -20.39
N ASP A 224 23.03 -12.62 -21.59
CA ASP A 224 23.14 -13.45 -22.78
C ASP A 224 24.38 -14.37 -22.69
N GLY A 225 24.23 -15.57 -23.23
CA GLY A 225 25.30 -16.55 -23.35
C GLY A 225 26.35 -16.10 -24.37
N GLN A 226 27.61 -16.36 -24.06
CA GLN A 226 28.72 -16.08 -24.98
C GLN A 226 28.65 -16.98 -26.23
N THR A 227 28.94 -16.39 -27.39
CA THR A 227 29.02 -17.14 -28.65
C THR A 227 30.25 -18.04 -28.67
N GLY A 228 30.09 -19.26 -29.18
CA GLY A 228 31.17 -20.23 -29.35
C GLY A 228 32.21 -19.76 -30.38
N SER A 229 33.46 -20.14 -30.14
CA SER A 229 34.57 -19.86 -31.05
C SER A 229 34.51 -20.74 -32.30
N HIS A 230 34.95 -20.19 -33.44
CA HIS A 230 35.00 -20.90 -34.71
C HIS A 230 36.14 -21.91 -34.75
N GLY A 231 35.92 -23.03 -35.43
CA GLY A 231 36.95 -24.01 -35.74
C GLY A 231 37.91 -23.50 -36.83
N ASN A 232 39.16 -23.96 -36.79
CA ASN A 232 40.17 -23.66 -37.80
C ASN A 232 40.01 -24.61 -39.00
N ALA A 233 40.16 -24.09 -40.22
CA ALA A 233 40.12 -24.89 -41.43
C ALA A 233 41.24 -25.95 -41.46
N GLY A 234 40.98 -27.03 -42.20
CA GLY A 234 41.99 -28.06 -42.46
C GLY A 234 43.15 -27.54 -43.31
N GLN A 235 44.26 -28.25 -43.31
CA GLN A 235 45.42 -27.96 -44.16
C GLN A 235 45.80 -29.22 -44.93
N ASP A 236 45.94 -29.05 -46.25
CA ASP A 236 46.40 -30.09 -47.16
C ASP A 236 47.92 -30.02 -47.34
N ASN A 237 48.52 -31.14 -47.70
CA ASN A 237 49.81 -31.18 -48.39
C ASN A 237 49.60 -31.59 -49.86
N LYS A 238 50.68 -31.96 -50.58
CA LYS A 238 50.63 -32.31 -52.01
C LYS A 238 49.63 -33.42 -52.38
N SER A 239 49.27 -34.33 -51.47
CA SER A 239 48.39 -35.47 -51.80
C SER A 239 47.57 -36.02 -50.64
N SER A 240 47.57 -35.37 -49.47
CA SER A 240 46.83 -35.83 -48.28
C SER A 240 46.48 -34.69 -47.33
N CYS A 241 45.48 -34.90 -46.48
CA CYS A 241 45.19 -34.02 -45.36
C CYS A 241 46.34 -34.10 -44.33
N VAL A 242 47.01 -32.97 -44.05
CA VAL A 242 48.12 -32.93 -43.08
C VAL A 242 47.67 -32.43 -41.71
N LYS A 243 46.61 -31.61 -41.67
CA LYS A 243 45.98 -31.16 -40.43
C LYS A 243 44.48 -31.09 -40.62
N ALA A 244 43.73 -31.89 -39.86
CA ALA A 244 42.28 -31.88 -39.93
C ALA A 244 41.71 -30.51 -39.51
N ALA A 245 40.57 -30.15 -40.10
CA ALA A 245 39.78 -29.02 -39.61
C ALA A 245 39.32 -29.28 -38.17
N THR A 246 39.30 -28.24 -37.33
CA THR A 246 38.80 -28.35 -35.96
C THR A 246 37.31 -28.02 -35.91
N SER A 247 36.61 -28.60 -34.95
CA SER A 247 35.23 -28.21 -34.67
C SER A 247 35.17 -26.80 -34.09
N GLY A 248 34.05 -26.11 -34.30
CA GLY A 248 33.71 -24.93 -33.52
C GLY A 248 33.28 -25.34 -32.10
N THR A 249 33.40 -24.42 -31.15
CA THR A 249 32.93 -24.68 -29.78
C THR A 249 31.45 -24.33 -29.65
N ASN A 250 30.78 -24.95 -28.68
CA ASN A 250 29.39 -24.63 -28.38
C ASN A 250 29.26 -23.19 -27.84
N GLY A 251 28.10 -22.58 -28.06
CA GLY A 251 27.71 -21.35 -27.36
C GLY A 251 27.37 -21.64 -25.91
N ALA A 252 27.59 -20.65 -25.04
CA ALA A 252 27.21 -20.74 -23.64
C ALA A 252 25.71 -20.50 -23.44
N TYR A 253 25.17 -21.00 -22.34
CA TYR A 253 23.78 -20.74 -21.96
C TYR A 253 23.58 -19.27 -21.58
N GLY A 254 22.41 -18.74 -21.92
CA GLY A 254 21.92 -17.50 -21.29
C GLY A 254 21.51 -17.78 -19.85
N THR A 255 21.64 -16.79 -18.97
CA THR A 255 21.19 -16.96 -17.58
C THR A 255 19.72 -16.61 -17.45
N ASP A 256 19.07 -17.17 -16.44
CA ASP A 256 17.68 -16.83 -16.12
C ASP A 256 17.56 -15.39 -15.64
N GLY A 257 16.37 -14.81 -15.82
CA GLY A 257 16.00 -13.55 -15.18
C GLY A 257 15.71 -13.74 -13.70
N VAL A 258 15.77 -12.65 -12.94
CA VAL A 258 15.40 -12.62 -11.52
C VAL A 258 13.92 -12.30 -11.37
N ALA A 259 13.25 -12.84 -10.36
CA ALA A 259 11.86 -12.50 -10.06
C ALA A 259 11.72 -11.02 -9.66
N GLY A 260 10.57 -10.42 -9.98
CA GLY A 260 10.19 -9.12 -9.40
C GLY A 260 9.78 -9.28 -7.93
N SER A 261 10.00 -8.27 -7.10
CA SER A 261 9.55 -8.30 -5.72
C SER A 261 8.07 -7.93 -5.61
N ASN A 262 7.41 -8.41 -4.55
CA ASN A 262 6.02 -8.01 -4.26
C ASN A 262 5.96 -6.52 -3.90
N GLY A 263 4.80 -5.90 -4.13
CA GLY A 263 4.46 -4.62 -3.52
C GLY A 263 4.06 -4.79 -2.06
N GLU A 264 4.27 -3.75 -1.26
CA GLU A 264 3.88 -3.72 0.14
C GLU A 264 2.39 -3.43 0.30
N ASN A 265 1.79 -3.89 1.39
CA ASN A 265 0.41 -3.55 1.71
C ASN A 265 0.30 -2.07 2.07
N GLY A 266 -0.85 -1.47 1.78
CA GLY A 266 -1.22 -0.19 2.38
C GLY A 266 -1.52 -0.40 3.87
N GLY A 267 -1.22 0.62 4.68
CA GLY A 267 -1.56 0.66 6.10
C GLY A 267 -3.03 1.02 6.31
N ASP A 268 -3.59 0.53 7.41
CA ASP A 268 -4.93 0.91 7.86
C ASP A 268 -4.95 2.39 8.28
N ALA A 269 -6.11 3.05 8.15
CA ALA A 269 -6.30 4.35 8.77
C ALA A 269 -6.36 4.21 10.31
N ASN A 270 -5.89 5.25 11.00
CA ASN A 270 -5.79 5.28 12.46
C ASN A 270 -7.16 5.53 13.12
N ASP A 271 -7.24 5.71 14.44
CA ASP A 271 -8.46 6.21 15.08
C ASP A 271 -8.28 7.66 15.53
N ILE A 272 -9.31 8.48 15.32
CA ILE A 272 -9.29 9.92 15.67
C ILE A 272 -10.48 10.24 16.56
N VAL A 273 -10.25 11.05 17.57
CA VAL A 273 -11.29 11.50 18.50
C VAL A 273 -11.44 13.02 18.44
N LEU A 274 -12.66 13.52 18.22
CA LEU A 274 -13.01 14.92 18.25
C LEU A 274 -13.93 15.19 19.44
N LYS A 275 -13.48 16.01 20.39
CA LYS A 275 -14.23 16.44 21.58
C LYS A 275 -14.45 17.95 21.50
N VAL A 276 -15.66 18.38 21.18
CA VAL A 276 -15.96 19.79 20.90
C VAL A 276 -17.11 20.31 21.77
N ALA A 277 -16.95 21.40 22.50
CA ALA A 277 -18.07 21.91 23.31
C ALA A 277 -19.23 22.46 22.43
N TYR A 278 -18.90 23.29 21.44
CA TYR A 278 -19.85 23.83 20.45
C TYR A 278 -19.40 23.52 19.02
N LEU A 279 -20.18 22.71 18.29
CA LEU A 279 -19.88 22.28 16.91
C LEU A 279 -20.98 22.77 15.95
N THR A 280 -20.60 23.40 14.84
CA THR A 280 -21.56 23.88 13.83
C THR A 280 -21.02 23.84 12.41
N GLY A 281 -21.91 23.87 11.42
CA GLY A 281 -21.61 23.79 10.00
C GLY A 281 -21.72 22.38 9.41
N ALA A 282 -21.38 22.23 8.13
CA ALA A 282 -21.33 20.92 7.48
C ALA A 282 -20.01 20.21 7.81
N VAL A 283 -20.10 19.12 8.56
CA VAL A 283 -18.97 18.29 8.97
C VAL A 283 -18.86 17.11 8.02
N THR A 284 -17.94 17.21 7.06
CA THR A 284 -17.64 16.10 6.14
C THR A 284 -16.44 15.30 6.65
N LEU A 285 -16.61 14.00 6.82
CA LEU A 285 -15.64 13.07 7.39
C LEU A 285 -15.30 11.96 6.38
N GLU A 286 -14.03 11.68 6.18
CA GLU A 286 -13.57 10.55 5.38
C GLU A 286 -12.54 9.74 6.15
N SER A 287 -12.71 8.41 6.16
CA SER A 287 -11.73 7.48 6.68
C SER A 287 -11.34 6.47 5.62
N THR A 288 -10.09 6.50 5.18
CA THR A 288 -9.59 5.69 4.06
C THR A 288 -8.33 4.95 4.43
N GLY A 289 -8.31 3.64 4.19
CA GLY A 289 -7.05 2.89 4.23
C GLY A 289 -6.09 3.32 3.12
N GLY A 290 -4.80 3.06 3.31
CA GLY A 290 -3.77 3.30 2.31
C GLY A 290 -3.83 2.30 1.16
N ASN A 291 -3.39 2.71 -0.03
CA ASN A 291 -3.37 1.83 -1.19
C ASN A 291 -2.21 0.83 -1.10
N GLY A 292 -2.39 -0.38 -1.60
CA GLY A 292 -1.31 -1.35 -1.77
C GLY A 292 -0.36 -0.95 -2.89
N GLY A 293 0.93 -1.26 -2.71
CA GLY A 293 1.94 -1.06 -3.73
C GLY A 293 1.83 -2.06 -4.88
N ASN A 294 2.14 -1.64 -6.09
CA ASN A 294 2.20 -2.55 -7.24
C ASN A 294 3.37 -3.54 -7.09
N GLY A 295 3.21 -4.76 -7.61
CA GLY A 295 4.31 -5.72 -7.72
C GLY A 295 5.31 -5.32 -8.81
N GLY A 296 6.58 -5.70 -8.63
CA GLY A 296 7.63 -5.47 -9.62
C GLY A 296 7.54 -6.45 -10.79
N ALA A 297 7.95 -6.03 -11.98
CA ALA A 297 7.99 -6.93 -13.14
C ALA A 297 9.12 -7.96 -13.00
N GLY A 298 8.89 -9.19 -13.48
CA GLY A 298 9.94 -10.21 -13.57
C GLY A 298 10.98 -9.89 -14.66
N GLY A 299 12.22 -10.27 -14.39
CA GLY A 299 13.35 -10.18 -15.30
C GLY A 299 13.20 -11.13 -16.48
N LYS A 300 13.61 -10.67 -17.66
CA LYS A 300 13.68 -11.53 -18.85
C LYS A 300 14.88 -12.47 -18.75
N GLY A 301 14.78 -13.68 -19.29
CA GLY A 301 15.94 -14.55 -19.45
C GLY A 301 16.88 -14.04 -20.53
N GLY A 302 18.18 -14.29 -20.36
CA GLY A 302 19.20 -14.02 -21.35
C GLY A 302 19.08 -14.96 -22.54
N ARG A 303 19.46 -14.51 -23.73
CA ARG A 303 19.51 -15.38 -24.91
C ARG A 303 20.66 -16.37 -24.80
N GLY A 304 20.54 -17.53 -25.42
CA GLY A 304 21.66 -18.46 -25.53
C GLY A 304 22.68 -17.97 -26.55
N GLY A 305 23.95 -18.27 -26.33
CA GLY A 305 25.02 -17.93 -27.26
C GLY A 305 24.96 -18.81 -28.50
N ASN A 306 25.29 -18.27 -29.67
CA ASN A 306 25.36 -19.08 -30.88
C ASN A 306 26.52 -20.08 -30.81
N GLY A 307 26.39 -21.25 -31.45
CA GLY A 307 27.52 -22.17 -31.63
C GLY A 307 28.51 -21.63 -32.66
N GLY A 308 29.81 -21.89 -32.47
CA GLY A 308 30.82 -21.51 -33.45
C GLY A 308 30.78 -22.42 -34.67
N ASN A 309 30.98 -21.87 -35.88
CA ASN A 309 31.04 -22.72 -37.08
C ASN A 309 32.27 -23.64 -37.04
N GLY A 310 32.16 -24.83 -37.65
CA GLY A 310 33.30 -25.72 -37.82
C GLY A 310 34.28 -25.19 -38.87
N GLY A 311 35.53 -25.63 -38.80
CA GLY A 311 36.55 -25.27 -39.79
C GLY A 311 36.18 -25.77 -41.20
N GLY A 312 36.46 -24.97 -42.22
CA GLY A 312 36.15 -25.33 -43.61
C GLY A 312 36.89 -26.59 -44.09
N SER A 313 36.26 -27.33 -45.02
CA SER A 313 36.90 -28.45 -45.73
C SER A 313 37.92 -27.94 -46.77
N THR A 314 38.86 -28.81 -47.11
CA THR A 314 39.84 -28.62 -48.19
C THR A 314 39.69 -29.74 -49.23
N SER A 315 40.64 -29.89 -50.16
CA SER A 315 40.59 -30.94 -51.17
C SER A 315 40.79 -32.34 -50.57
N TYR A 316 41.53 -32.43 -49.45
CA TYR A 316 41.80 -33.72 -48.79
C TYR A 316 41.30 -33.81 -47.34
N CYS A 317 40.92 -32.71 -46.69
CA CYS A 317 40.34 -32.72 -45.34
C CYS A 317 38.83 -32.49 -45.35
N SER A 318 38.09 -33.26 -44.56
CA SER A 318 36.69 -32.98 -44.26
C SER A 318 36.54 -31.71 -43.40
N ALA A 319 35.36 -31.09 -43.48
CA ALA A 319 35.02 -29.94 -42.64
C ALA A 319 34.89 -30.34 -41.16
N GLY A 320 35.25 -29.41 -40.27
CA GLY A 320 34.97 -29.52 -38.85
C GLY A 320 33.47 -29.39 -38.58
N ARG A 321 33.00 -29.95 -37.47
CA ARG A 321 31.59 -29.81 -37.07
C ARG A 321 31.36 -28.43 -36.45
N GLY A 322 30.20 -27.83 -36.72
CA GLY A 322 29.75 -26.67 -35.96
C GLY A 322 29.46 -27.03 -34.51
N GLY A 323 29.68 -26.08 -33.60
CA GLY A 323 29.21 -26.16 -32.23
C GLY A 323 27.70 -25.97 -32.16
N SER A 324 27.07 -26.52 -31.13
CA SER A 324 25.66 -26.25 -30.85
C SER A 324 25.48 -24.84 -30.27
N GLY A 325 24.32 -24.23 -30.54
CA GLY A 325 23.90 -23.05 -29.77
C GLY A 325 23.69 -23.41 -28.30
N GLY A 326 23.90 -22.44 -27.42
CA GLY A 326 23.46 -22.50 -26.05
C GLY A 326 21.95 -22.25 -25.97
N ASN A 327 21.31 -22.84 -24.96
CA ASN A 327 19.92 -22.53 -24.64
C ASN A 327 19.80 -21.12 -24.02
N GLY A 328 18.69 -20.46 -24.28
CA GLY A 328 18.34 -19.24 -23.54
C GLY A 328 17.98 -19.53 -22.10
N GLY A 329 18.19 -18.54 -21.24
CA GLY A 329 17.65 -18.51 -19.90
C GLY A 329 16.15 -18.23 -19.91
N LYS A 330 15.48 -18.62 -18.84
CA LYS A 330 14.06 -18.42 -18.61
C LYS A 330 13.80 -17.01 -18.11
N GLY A 331 12.71 -16.40 -18.58
CA GLY A 331 12.12 -15.26 -17.87
C GLY A 331 11.58 -15.69 -16.51
N ASN A 332 11.45 -14.74 -15.60
CA ASN A 332 10.94 -14.99 -14.26
C ASN A 332 9.62 -14.25 -14.01
N ASN A 333 8.93 -14.65 -12.93
CA ASN A 333 7.64 -14.10 -12.57
C ASN A 333 7.77 -12.67 -12.03
N GLY A 334 6.73 -11.86 -12.22
CA GLY A 334 6.59 -10.61 -11.48
C GLY A 334 6.11 -10.85 -10.06
N GLY A 335 6.21 -9.81 -9.24
CA GLY A 335 5.68 -9.79 -7.90
C GLY A 335 4.16 -9.58 -7.89
N ASN A 336 3.56 -10.02 -6.79
CA ASN A 336 2.17 -9.72 -6.46
C ASN A 336 2.05 -8.25 -6.03
N GLY A 337 0.88 -7.65 -6.27
CA GLY A 337 0.55 -6.36 -5.65
C GLY A 337 0.22 -6.54 -4.17
N GLY A 338 0.44 -5.48 -3.39
CA GLY A 338 0.04 -5.42 -2.00
C GLY A 338 -1.46 -5.23 -1.83
N LYS A 339 -2.01 -5.61 -0.69
CA LYS A 339 -3.40 -5.33 -0.34
C LYS A 339 -3.56 -3.84 0.03
N GLY A 340 -4.75 -3.27 -0.20
CA GLY A 340 -5.08 -1.99 0.43
C GLY A 340 -5.35 -2.18 1.93
N GLY A 341 -5.14 -1.14 2.71
CA GLY A 341 -5.47 -1.11 4.14
C GLY A 341 -6.96 -0.85 4.38
N ASP A 342 -7.41 -1.06 5.60
CA ASP A 342 -8.79 -0.79 6.02
C ASP A 342 -8.98 0.68 6.43
N GLY A 343 -10.22 1.18 6.33
CA GLY A 343 -10.59 2.46 6.93
C GLY A 343 -10.58 2.39 8.46
N GLY A 344 -10.21 3.48 9.13
CA GLY A 344 -10.26 3.62 10.59
C GLY A 344 -11.55 4.25 11.10
N ASN A 345 -11.64 4.52 12.40
CA ASN A 345 -12.81 5.16 13.01
C ASN A 345 -12.56 6.64 13.30
N ILE A 346 -13.62 7.44 13.23
CA ILE A 346 -13.62 8.84 13.64
C ILE A 346 -14.74 9.00 14.67
N TYR A 347 -14.38 9.31 15.91
CA TYR A 347 -15.31 9.56 17.01
C TYR A 347 -15.54 11.05 17.14
N VAL A 348 -16.81 11.48 17.12
CA VAL A 348 -17.16 12.89 17.31
C VAL A 348 -18.13 13.02 18.47
N THR A 349 -17.71 13.73 19.51
CA THR A 349 -18.53 14.07 20.68
C THR A 349 -18.65 15.58 20.77
N TYR A 350 -19.88 16.07 20.91
CA TYR A 350 -20.14 17.48 21.14
C TYR A 350 -21.27 17.74 22.14
N GLU A 351 -21.21 18.88 22.84
CA GLU A 351 -22.22 19.23 23.86
C GLU A 351 -23.39 20.01 23.30
N SER A 352 -23.11 20.92 22.36
CA SER A 352 -24.09 21.86 21.81
C SER A 352 -23.75 22.26 20.37
N GLY A 353 -24.71 22.87 19.69
CA GLY A 353 -24.59 23.31 18.30
C GLY A 353 -25.51 22.56 17.34
N THR A 354 -25.29 22.76 16.05
CA THR A 354 -26.16 22.24 14.97
C THR A 354 -25.34 21.76 13.77
N PRO A 355 -24.45 20.77 13.95
CA PRO A 355 -23.69 20.22 12.85
C PRO A 355 -24.57 19.40 11.90
N VAL A 356 -24.21 19.41 10.61
CA VAL A 356 -24.75 18.48 9.61
C VAL A 356 -23.63 17.54 9.19
N PHE A 357 -23.79 16.23 9.43
CA PHE A 357 -22.74 15.26 9.14
C PHE A 357 -22.91 14.61 7.76
N ASN A 358 -21.81 14.48 7.04
CA ASN A 358 -21.66 13.57 5.92
C ASN A 358 -20.39 12.75 6.15
N ALA A 359 -20.50 11.43 6.24
CA ALA A 359 -19.38 10.58 6.59
C ALA A 359 -19.22 9.42 5.60
N LYS A 360 -17.97 9.13 5.24
CA LYS A 360 -17.59 8.03 4.36
C LYS A 360 -16.44 7.25 4.97
N SER A 361 -16.50 5.92 4.85
CA SER A 361 -15.38 5.03 5.18
C SER A 361 -15.13 4.08 4.01
N ALA A 362 -13.87 3.88 3.64
CA ALA A 362 -13.47 2.99 2.55
C ALA A 362 -12.11 2.34 2.82
N GLY A 363 -11.92 1.11 2.33
CA GLY A 363 -10.58 0.52 2.24
C GLY A 363 -9.75 1.17 1.14
N GLY A 364 -8.43 1.03 1.23
CA GLY A 364 -7.51 1.38 0.17
C GLY A 364 -7.61 0.43 -1.02
N MET A 365 -7.16 0.88 -2.18
CA MET A 365 -7.12 0.02 -3.37
C MET A 365 -5.95 -0.96 -3.28
N GLY A 366 -6.16 -2.21 -3.70
CA GLY A 366 -5.06 -3.17 -3.87
C GLY A 366 -4.10 -2.77 -4.98
N GLY A 367 -2.81 -3.04 -4.78
CA GLY A 367 -1.79 -2.91 -5.80
C GLY A 367 -1.95 -3.93 -6.91
N LYS A 368 -1.49 -3.59 -8.11
CA LYS A 368 -1.54 -4.49 -9.26
C LYS A 368 -0.35 -5.45 -9.24
N GLY A 369 -0.62 -6.75 -9.39
CA GLY A 369 0.42 -7.73 -9.70
C GLY A 369 0.85 -7.63 -11.17
N VAL A 370 2.09 -8.04 -11.47
CA VAL A 370 2.60 -8.05 -12.85
C VAL A 370 2.73 -9.50 -13.32
N MET A 371 1.77 -9.95 -14.13
CA MET A 371 1.88 -11.24 -14.83
C MET A 371 2.51 -11.02 -16.21
N ARG A 372 3.65 -11.66 -16.48
CA ARG A 372 4.25 -11.72 -17.83
C ARG A 372 4.16 -13.14 -18.37
N VAL A 373 3.35 -13.32 -19.41
CA VAL A 373 3.31 -14.56 -20.17
C VAL A 373 4.45 -14.54 -21.19
N THR A 374 5.45 -15.41 -21.01
CA THR A 374 6.51 -15.60 -22.01
C THR A 374 6.12 -16.79 -22.89
N VAL A 375 5.62 -16.52 -24.09
CA VAL A 375 5.38 -17.57 -25.09
C VAL A 375 6.71 -17.94 -25.74
N GLY A 376 7.15 -19.19 -25.56
CA GLY A 376 8.35 -19.72 -26.22
C GLY A 376 8.19 -19.72 -27.74
N ALA A 377 9.29 -19.54 -28.48
CA ALA A 377 9.29 -19.42 -29.94
C ALA A 377 8.60 -20.60 -30.66
N GLU A 378 8.59 -21.80 -30.06
CA GLU A 378 7.88 -22.97 -30.60
C GLU A 378 6.35 -22.82 -30.59
N ALA A 379 5.78 -22.12 -29.59
CA ALA A 379 4.34 -21.88 -29.53
C ALA A 379 3.85 -20.88 -30.59
N MET A 380 4.74 -19.97 -31.03
CA MET A 380 4.42 -18.99 -32.08
C MET A 380 4.31 -19.67 -33.46
N VAL A 381 5.10 -20.72 -33.71
CA VAL A 381 5.00 -21.52 -34.95
C VAL A 381 3.65 -22.24 -35.01
N VAL A 382 3.16 -22.79 -33.89
CA VAL A 382 1.85 -23.47 -33.82
C VAL A 382 0.70 -22.50 -34.00
N ALA A 383 0.73 -21.33 -33.35
CA ALA A 383 -0.33 -20.31 -33.49
C ALA A 383 -0.42 -19.75 -34.91
N VAL A 384 0.72 -19.48 -35.55
CA VAL A 384 0.77 -19.03 -36.96
C VAL A 384 0.30 -20.14 -37.90
N LEU A 385 0.67 -21.41 -37.66
CA LEU A 385 0.14 -22.54 -38.43
C LEU A 385 -1.38 -22.66 -38.29
N LEU A 386 -1.93 -22.49 -37.09
CA LEU A 386 -3.37 -22.57 -36.83
C LEU A 386 -4.15 -21.47 -37.56
N VAL A 387 -3.62 -20.24 -37.59
CA VAL A 387 -4.24 -19.13 -38.34
C VAL A 387 -4.20 -19.40 -39.85
N VAL A 388 -3.08 -19.94 -40.37
CA VAL A 388 -2.96 -20.27 -41.80
C VAL A 388 -3.86 -21.45 -42.20
N VAL A 389 -4.01 -22.46 -41.35
CA VAL A 389 -4.91 -23.60 -41.57
C VAL A 389 -6.37 -23.15 -41.51
N MET A 390 -6.74 -22.33 -40.54
CA MET A 390 -8.09 -21.76 -40.42
C MET A 390 -8.44 -20.86 -41.62
N ALA A 391 -7.51 -20.02 -42.08
CA ALA A 391 -7.73 -19.18 -43.26
C ALA A 391 -7.96 -20.02 -44.54
N LYS A 392 -7.22 -21.13 -44.72
CA LYS A 392 -7.46 -22.08 -45.82
C LYS A 392 -8.77 -22.85 -45.69
N LEU A 393 -9.20 -23.16 -44.46
CA LEU A 393 -10.47 -23.84 -44.20
C LEU A 393 -11.66 -22.92 -44.52
N VAL A 394 -11.60 -21.66 -44.06
CA VAL A 394 -12.64 -20.65 -44.32
C VAL A 394 -12.75 -20.33 -45.81
N HIS A 395 -11.63 -20.27 -46.53
CA HIS A 395 -11.62 -20.04 -47.99
C HIS A 395 -12.22 -21.22 -48.79
N ARG A 396 -12.11 -22.47 -48.29
CA ARG A 396 -12.77 -23.63 -48.90
C ARG A 396 -14.27 -23.70 -48.60
N VAL A 397 -14.69 -23.27 -47.40
CA VAL A 397 -16.10 -23.30 -46.98
C VAL A 397 -16.93 -22.19 -47.67
N THR A 398 -16.31 -21.04 -47.98
CA THR A 398 -17.00 -19.91 -48.64
C THR A 398 -17.21 -20.07 -50.14
N MET A 399 -16.55 -21.03 -50.81
CA MET A 399 -16.68 -21.24 -52.26
C MET A 399 -17.73 -22.27 -52.69
N GLY A 400 -18.59 -22.76 -51.79
CA GLY A 400 -19.53 -23.84 -52.15
C GLY A 400 -20.87 -23.90 -51.42
N LEU A 401 -21.22 -22.93 -50.57
CA LEU A 401 -22.45 -23.01 -49.77
C LEU A 401 -23.26 -21.71 -49.81
N PRO A 402 -24.60 -21.79 -49.94
CA PRO A 402 -25.48 -20.62 -49.89
C PRO A 402 -25.46 -19.97 -48.50
N GLU A 403 -25.59 -18.64 -48.51
CA GLU A 403 -25.30 -17.68 -47.43
C GLU A 403 -25.93 -18.01 -46.05
N GLN A 404 -27.05 -18.73 -46.02
CA GLN A 404 -27.73 -19.12 -44.77
C GLN A 404 -27.10 -20.32 -44.02
N GLN A 405 -26.21 -21.12 -44.63
CA GLN A 405 -25.52 -22.21 -43.92
C GLN A 405 -24.13 -21.83 -43.36
N VAL A 406 -23.56 -20.70 -43.80
CA VAL A 406 -22.24 -20.22 -43.36
C VAL A 406 -22.28 -19.70 -41.92
N LEU A 407 -23.39 -19.06 -41.53
CA LEU A 407 -23.60 -18.54 -40.17
C LEU A 407 -23.77 -19.65 -39.11
N GLY A 408 -24.40 -20.78 -39.47
CA GLY A 408 -24.54 -21.94 -38.57
C GLY A 408 -23.23 -22.68 -38.31
N GLY A 409 -22.37 -22.80 -39.34
CA GLY A 409 -21.07 -23.46 -39.23
C GLY A 409 -20.03 -22.65 -38.44
N MET A 410 -20.05 -21.31 -38.52
CA MET A 410 -19.16 -20.44 -37.73
C MET A 410 -19.43 -20.50 -36.23
N CYS A 411 -20.68 -20.71 -35.82
CA CYS A 411 -21.03 -20.80 -34.40
C CYS A 411 -20.45 -22.07 -33.74
N ILE A 412 -20.52 -23.23 -34.43
CA ILE A 412 -20.01 -24.51 -33.92
C ILE A 412 -18.47 -24.52 -33.90
N LEU A 413 -17.81 -23.85 -34.85
CA LEU A 413 -16.34 -23.75 -34.86
C LEU A 413 -15.83 -22.86 -33.71
N MET A 414 -16.51 -21.76 -33.39
CA MET A 414 -16.14 -20.89 -32.27
C MET A 414 -16.36 -21.56 -30.90
N GLU A 415 -17.39 -22.41 -30.77
CA GLU A 415 -17.64 -23.16 -29.54
C GLU A 415 -16.57 -24.23 -29.28
N ASN A 416 -16.10 -24.91 -30.32
CA ASN A 416 -15.01 -25.89 -30.21
C ASN A 416 -13.66 -25.24 -29.92
N VAL A 417 -13.36 -24.08 -30.52
CA VAL A 417 -12.14 -23.31 -30.19
C VAL A 417 -12.18 -22.79 -28.75
N SER A 418 -13.34 -22.36 -28.25
CA SER A 418 -13.52 -21.97 -26.84
C SER A 418 -13.29 -23.14 -25.88
N ASN A 419 -13.75 -24.35 -26.22
CA ASN A 419 -13.55 -25.54 -25.38
C ASN A 419 -12.09 -26.04 -25.38
N ASP A 420 -11.39 -26.01 -26.51
CA ASP A 420 -9.96 -26.37 -26.55
C ASP A 420 -9.08 -25.33 -25.84
N THR A 421 -9.43 -24.04 -25.90
CA THR A 421 -8.71 -22.99 -25.16
C THR A 421 -8.88 -23.16 -23.64
N ARG A 422 -10.06 -23.60 -23.16
CA ARG A 422 -10.29 -23.94 -21.75
C ARG A 422 -9.56 -25.20 -21.31
N ARG A 423 -9.36 -26.17 -22.23
CA ARG A 423 -8.59 -27.39 -21.97
C ARG A 423 -7.10 -27.10 -21.85
N PHE A 424 -6.57 -26.22 -22.69
CA PHE A 424 -5.19 -25.74 -22.62
C PHE A 424 -4.90 -24.93 -21.34
N HIS A 425 -5.89 -24.21 -20.80
CA HIS A 425 -5.78 -23.55 -19.49
C HIS A 425 -5.78 -24.50 -18.29
N ARG A 426 -6.30 -25.73 -18.44
CA ARG A 426 -6.29 -26.76 -17.37
C ARG A 426 -5.01 -27.59 -17.31
N GLU A 427 -4.22 -27.64 -18.38
CA GLU A 427 -2.95 -28.39 -18.41
C GLU A 427 -1.73 -27.52 -18.07
N ILE A 428 -1.92 -26.22 -17.84
CA ILE A 428 -0.87 -25.24 -17.52
C ILE A 428 -0.99 -24.65 -16.09
N MET A 429 -2.06 -25.00 -15.35
CA MET A 429 -2.07 -24.91 -13.88
C MET A 429 -1.58 -26.22 -13.29
#